data_AF-A0A8X8GTP1-F1
#
_entry.id   AF-A0A8X8GTP1-F1
#
_cell.length_a   1.000
_cell.length_b   1.000
_cell.length_c   1.000
_cell.angle_alpha   90.00
_cell.angle_beta   90.00
_cell.angle_gamma   90.00
#
_symmetry.space_group_name_H-M   'P 1'
#
loop_
_entity.id
_entity.type
_entity.pdbx_description
1 polymer ?
#
loop_
_entity_poly.entity_id
_entity_poly.type
_entity_poly.pdbx_seq_one_letter_code
_entity_poly.pdbx_strand_id
1 'polypeptide(L)'
;MNHILQMLSKLLSVAKEAIDRQGLIAILTISVGNDDEIEETAQGETVYNELVDKLQLNIPKDRDYRPNIYSYFGIKKKPSDTILIDMMIKVFHIKRFNSELYIFKINGWQKLNEDELQGFVSKMIQVLLIGYTPTQSVLKNVVEGLQKSSDIEELNEDKNYIGCGRNMFSLKTFKVVENDIKIFPKTRLNLMLDKSDIITDKVPSHFKQYMLELANFDSDLQYFLFQHTAVLLTA
;
A
#
# COMPACT_ATOMS: atom_id res chain seq x y z
N MET A 1 -25.10 2.36 -8.61
CA MET A 1 -23.78 1.70 -8.69
C MET A 1 -23.79 0.51 -7.75
N ASN A 2 -23.43 -0.69 -8.22
CA ASN A 2 -23.35 -1.90 -7.40
C ASN A 2 -22.46 -1.64 -6.16
N HIS A 3 -22.92 -2.04 -4.97
CA HIS A 3 -22.21 -1.83 -3.70
C HIS A 3 -20.79 -2.41 -3.72
N ILE A 4 -20.57 -3.54 -4.41
CA ILE A 4 -19.23 -4.13 -4.57
C ILE A 4 -18.32 -3.24 -5.43
N LEU A 5 -18.85 -2.63 -6.50
CA LEU A 5 -18.10 -1.68 -7.32
C LEU A 5 -17.73 -0.40 -6.53
N GLN A 6 -18.60 0.03 -5.61
CA GLN A 6 -18.28 1.12 -4.67
C GLN A 6 -17.13 0.74 -3.73
N MET A 7 -17.15 -0.47 -3.17
CA MET A 7 -16.06 -0.98 -2.33
C MET A 7 -14.75 -1.06 -3.10
N LEU A 8 -14.77 -1.61 -4.30
CA LEU A 8 -13.63 -1.69 -5.21
C LEU A 8 -13.06 -0.28 -5.49
N SER A 9 -13.92 0.66 -5.90
CA SER A 9 -13.50 2.03 -6.20
C SER A 9 -12.84 2.70 -4.99
N LYS A 10 -13.41 2.53 -3.80
CA LYS A 10 -12.87 3.11 -2.55
C LYS A 10 -11.54 2.46 -2.14
N LEU A 11 -11.39 1.16 -2.38
CA LEU A 11 -10.15 0.47 -2.09
C LEU A 11 -9.03 0.93 -3.03
N LEU A 12 -9.31 0.97 -4.34
CA LEU A 12 -8.35 1.39 -5.35
C LEU A 12 -8.00 2.88 -5.26
N SER A 13 -8.88 3.75 -4.78
CA SER A 13 -8.52 5.16 -4.60
C SER A 13 -7.49 5.40 -3.49
N VAL A 14 -7.34 4.46 -2.55
CA VAL A 14 -6.47 4.63 -1.36
C VAL A 14 -5.19 3.80 -1.47
N ALA A 15 -5.30 2.55 -1.92
CA ALA A 15 -4.21 1.58 -1.83
C ALA A 15 -4.15 0.67 -3.07
N LYS A 16 -4.39 1.25 -4.26
CA LYS A 16 -4.21 0.56 -5.54
C LYS A 16 -2.87 -0.16 -5.65
N GLU A 17 -1.80 0.55 -5.29
CA GLU A 17 -0.43 0.05 -5.39
C GLU A 17 -0.09 -0.98 -4.29
N ALA A 18 -0.91 -1.13 -3.25
CA ALA A 18 -0.75 -2.24 -2.30
C ALA A 18 -1.14 -3.59 -2.93
N ILE A 19 -1.97 -3.61 -3.98
CA ILE A 19 -2.38 -4.87 -4.60
C ILE A 19 -1.20 -5.43 -5.41
N ASP A 20 -0.78 -6.63 -5.06
CA ASP A 20 0.20 -7.39 -5.84
C ASP A 20 -0.45 -7.82 -7.16
N ARG A 21 -0.17 -7.05 -8.21
CA ARG A 21 -0.70 -7.31 -9.55
C ARG A 21 -0.27 -8.69 -10.07
N GLN A 22 0.96 -9.11 -9.78
CA GLN A 22 1.49 -10.38 -10.30
C GLN A 22 0.89 -11.55 -9.53
N GLY A 23 0.84 -11.44 -8.20
CA GLY A 23 0.15 -12.41 -7.34
C GLY A 23 -1.32 -12.56 -7.73
N LEU A 24 -2.02 -11.44 -7.95
CA LEU A 24 -3.42 -11.45 -8.37
C LEU A 24 -3.59 -12.08 -9.76
N ILE A 25 -2.76 -11.73 -10.75
CA ILE A 25 -2.80 -12.37 -12.08
C ILE A 25 -2.64 -13.89 -11.95
N ALA A 26 -1.65 -14.36 -11.17
CA ALA A 26 -1.41 -15.78 -10.99
C ALA A 26 -2.63 -16.53 -10.40
N ILE A 27 -3.34 -15.90 -9.46
CA ILE A 27 -4.59 -16.44 -8.89
C ILE A 27 -5.70 -16.46 -9.94
N LEU A 28 -5.89 -15.34 -10.66
CA LEU A 28 -7.00 -15.19 -11.60
C LEU A 28 -6.82 -16.00 -12.89
N THR A 29 -5.60 -16.34 -13.30
CA THR A 29 -5.36 -17.06 -14.56
C THR A 29 -5.02 -18.54 -14.38
N ILE A 30 -5.20 -19.10 -13.19
CA ILE A 30 -5.00 -20.54 -13.00
C ILE A 30 -5.98 -21.34 -13.87
N SER A 31 -5.53 -22.49 -14.39
CA SER A 31 -6.41 -23.40 -15.10
C SER A 31 -7.40 -24.01 -14.11
N VAL A 32 -8.69 -23.84 -14.39
CA VAL A 32 -9.79 -24.39 -13.60
C VAL A 32 -9.99 -25.85 -13.98
N GLY A 33 -10.07 -26.75 -13.00
CA GLY A 33 -10.50 -28.13 -13.21
C GLY A 33 -12.01 -28.20 -13.47
N ASN A 34 -12.50 -29.27 -14.10
CA ASN A 34 -13.92 -29.45 -14.45
C ASN A 34 -14.90 -29.54 -13.26
N ASP A 35 -14.40 -29.46 -12.01
CA ASP A 35 -15.16 -29.73 -10.78
C ASP A 35 -15.62 -28.46 -10.04
N ASP A 36 -15.31 -27.25 -10.53
CA ASP A 36 -15.70 -26.01 -9.84
C ASP A 36 -17.17 -25.64 -10.14
N GLU A 37 -18.06 -25.99 -9.20
CA GLU A 37 -19.52 -25.75 -9.24
C GLU A 37 -19.95 -24.27 -9.16
N ILE A 38 -19.03 -23.30 -9.34
CA ILE A 38 -19.37 -21.88 -9.25
C ILE A 38 -19.85 -21.41 -10.59
N GLU A 39 -21.15 -21.14 -10.65
CA GLU A 39 -21.76 -20.49 -11.80
C GLU A 39 -21.22 -19.05 -11.94
N GLU A 40 -20.64 -18.77 -13.11
CA GLU A 40 -20.24 -17.43 -13.50
C GLU A 40 -21.47 -16.52 -13.57
N THR A 41 -21.33 -15.27 -13.11
CA THR A 41 -22.44 -14.32 -13.07
C THR A 41 -22.07 -13.03 -13.79
N ALA A 42 -23.07 -12.39 -14.42
CA ALA A 42 -22.89 -11.06 -15.03
C ALA A 42 -22.41 -10.00 -14.00
N GLN A 43 -22.80 -10.14 -12.73
CA GLN A 43 -22.29 -9.29 -11.66
C GLN A 43 -20.80 -9.53 -11.41
N GLY A 44 -20.38 -10.80 -11.37
CA GLY A 44 -18.99 -11.19 -11.25
C GLY A 44 -18.14 -10.65 -12.37
N GLU A 45 -18.54 -10.92 -13.61
CA GLU A 45 -17.94 -10.38 -14.83
C GLU A 45 -17.74 -8.85 -14.74
N THR A 46 -18.79 -8.11 -14.38
CA THR A 46 -18.72 -6.64 -14.27
C THR A 46 -17.69 -6.19 -13.23
N VAL A 47 -17.66 -6.83 -12.05
CA VAL A 47 -16.73 -6.46 -10.97
C VAL A 47 -15.29 -6.78 -11.36
N TYR A 48 -15.04 -7.95 -11.97
CA TYR A 48 -13.71 -8.32 -12.40
C TYR A 48 -13.22 -7.48 -13.57
N ASN A 49 -14.08 -7.14 -14.53
CA ASN A 49 -13.73 -6.21 -15.60
C ASN A 49 -13.26 -4.86 -15.04
N GLU A 50 -13.98 -4.30 -14.06
CA GLU A 50 -13.56 -3.07 -13.40
C GLU A 50 -12.23 -3.24 -12.65
N LEU A 51 -12.04 -4.36 -11.95
CA LEU A 51 -10.80 -4.67 -11.22
C LEU A 51 -9.60 -4.76 -12.19
N VAL A 52 -9.76 -5.53 -13.27
CA VAL A 52 -8.78 -5.73 -14.35
C VAL A 52 -8.42 -4.39 -14.98
N ASP A 53 -9.42 -3.55 -15.30
CA ASP A 53 -9.22 -2.27 -15.97
C ASP A 53 -8.50 -1.27 -15.08
N LYS A 54 -8.95 -1.12 -13.84
CA LYS A 54 -8.36 -0.16 -12.92
C LYS A 54 -6.96 -0.56 -12.54
N LEU A 55 -6.68 -1.85 -12.36
CA LEU A 55 -5.34 -2.33 -12.04
C LEU A 55 -4.44 -2.53 -13.25
N GLN A 56 -5.00 -2.46 -14.47
CA GLN A 56 -4.32 -2.74 -15.74
C GLN A 56 -3.70 -4.15 -15.73
N LEU A 57 -4.49 -5.13 -15.28
CA LEU A 57 -4.09 -6.54 -15.34
C LEU A 57 -4.19 -6.98 -16.80
N ASN A 58 -3.08 -7.34 -17.43
CA ASN A 58 -3.06 -7.75 -18.84
C ASN A 58 -3.61 -9.18 -19.01
N ILE A 59 -4.87 -9.40 -18.63
CA ILE A 59 -5.60 -10.67 -18.69
C ILE A 59 -6.94 -10.48 -19.42
N PRO A 60 -7.61 -11.56 -19.87
CA PRO A 60 -8.90 -11.45 -20.54
C PRO A 60 -9.95 -10.69 -19.70
N LYS A 61 -10.78 -9.92 -20.37
CA LYS A 61 -12.00 -9.34 -19.79
C LYS A 61 -13.20 -10.25 -20.09
N ASP A 62 -14.36 -9.83 -19.62
CA ASP A 62 -15.66 -10.45 -19.89
C ASP A 62 -15.73 -11.87 -19.32
N ARG A 63 -15.17 -12.04 -18.11
CA ARG A 63 -15.14 -13.30 -17.37
C ARG A 63 -15.34 -13.09 -15.87
N ASP A 64 -16.08 -14.01 -15.25
CA ASP A 64 -16.13 -14.11 -13.79
C ASP A 64 -15.01 -15.01 -13.28
N TYR A 65 -14.03 -14.44 -12.57
CA TYR A 65 -12.85 -15.17 -12.11
C TYR A 65 -13.02 -15.89 -10.77
N ARG A 66 -14.23 -15.89 -10.17
CA ARG A 66 -14.47 -16.63 -8.91
C ARG A 66 -14.10 -18.11 -8.99
N PRO A 67 -14.44 -18.87 -10.06
CA PRO A 67 -14.04 -20.28 -10.17
C PRO A 67 -12.52 -20.44 -10.03
N ASN A 68 -11.74 -19.57 -10.69
CA ASN A 68 -10.28 -19.60 -10.63
C ASN A 68 -9.74 -19.37 -9.20
N ILE A 69 -10.32 -18.42 -8.46
CA ILE A 69 -9.95 -18.17 -7.07
C ILE A 69 -10.29 -19.38 -6.19
N TYR A 70 -11.47 -19.97 -6.35
CA TYR A 70 -11.87 -21.13 -5.56
C TYR A 70 -10.99 -22.35 -5.87
N SER A 71 -10.67 -22.58 -7.14
CA SER A 71 -9.72 -23.61 -7.58
C SER A 71 -8.33 -23.40 -6.94
N TYR A 72 -7.79 -22.19 -7.06
CA TYR A 72 -6.45 -21.83 -6.56
C TYR A 72 -6.31 -22.10 -5.06
N PHE A 73 -7.32 -21.73 -4.27
CA PHE A 73 -7.30 -21.86 -2.81
C PHE A 73 -7.97 -23.14 -2.29
N GLY A 74 -8.48 -24.00 -3.17
CA GLY A 74 -9.20 -25.22 -2.78
C GLY A 74 -10.48 -24.95 -1.97
N ILE A 75 -11.19 -23.86 -2.26
CA ILE A 75 -12.42 -23.48 -1.55
C ILE A 75 -13.58 -24.35 -2.07
N LYS A 76 -14.17 -25.17 -1.21
CA LYS A 76 -15.30 -26.03 -1.61
C LYS A 76 -16.68 -25.40 -1.43
N LYS A 77 -16.88 -24.66 -0.33
CA LYS A 77 -18.17 -24.03 -0.01
C LYS A 77 -17.96 -22.63 0.56
N LYS A 78 -17.29 -22.57 1.71
CA LYS A 78 -16.90 -21.33 2.37
C LYS A 78 -15.39 -21.33 2.62
N PRO A 79 -14.71 -20.19 2.45
CA PRO A 79 -13.31 -20.08 2.81
C PRO A 79 -13.13 -20.23 4.33
N SER A 80 -12.04 -20.85 4.75
CA SER A 80 -11.61 -20.84 6.16
C SER A 80 -10.80 -19.59 6.47
N ASP A 81 -10.66 -19.26 7.76
CA ASP A 81 -9.83 -18.12 8.20
C ASP A 81 -8.39 -18.24 7.67
N THR A 82 -7.82 -19.45 7.66
CA THR A 82 -6.50 -19.73 7.09
C THR A 82 -6.40 -19.43 5.60
N ILE A 83 -7.42 -19.82 4.82
CA ILE A 83 -7.47 -19.50 3.38
C ILE A 83 -7.55 -17.99 3.17
N LEU A 84 -8.36 -17.30 3.96
CA LEU A 84 -8.49 -15.85 3.87
C LEU A 84 -7.18 -15.13 4.22
N ILE A 85 -6.43 -15.62 5.21
CA ILE A 85 -5.10 -15.10 5.56
C ILE A 85 -4.14 -15.29 4.37
N ASP A 86 -4.01 -16.51 3.84
CA ASP A 86 -3.13 -16.81 2.69
C ASP A 86 -3.50 -15.96 1.47
N MET A 87 -4.79 -15.79 1.21
CA MET A 87 -5.29 -14.94 0.13
C MET A 87 -4.87 -13.49 0.31
N MET A 88 -5.00 -12.92 1.51
CA MET A 88 -4.58 -11.54 1.75
C MET A 88 -3.06 -11.36 1.59
N ILE A 89 -2.25 -12.34 2.01
CA ILE A 89 -0.79 -12.30 1.84
C ILE A 89 -0.40 -12.36 0.36
N LYS A 90 -1.10 -13.15 -0.46
CA LYS A 90 -0.80 -13.30 -1.89
C LYS A 90 -1.35 -12.17 -2.77
N VAL A 91 -2.42 -11.51 -2.34
CA VAL A 91 -3.06 -10.43 -3.10
C VAL A 91 -2.49 -9.05 -2.72
N PHE A 92 -1.88 -8.92 -1.54
CA PHE A 92 -1.33 -7.66 -1.09
C PHE A 92 0.16 -7.70 -0.82
N HIS A 93 0.79 -6.60 -1.17
CA HIS A 93 2.05 -6.16 -0.57
C HIS A 93 1.80 -5.67 0.86
N ILE A 94 1.49 -6.61 1.77
CA ILE A 94 1.58 -6.41 3.22
C ILE A 94 2.99 -6.79 3.62
N LYS A 95 3.64 -5.92 4.40
CA LYS A 95 4.97 -6.17 4.93
C LYS A 95 5.03 -5.83 6.40
N ARG A 96 6.00 -6.38 7.11
CA ARG A 96 6.20 -6.16 8.54
C ARG A 96 7.37 -5.20 8.79
N PHE A 97 7.27 -4.40 9.83
CA PHE A 97 8.39 -3.63 10.37
C PHE A 97 8.17 -3.39 11.86
N ASN A 98 9.14 -3.74 12.71
CA ASN A 98 9.04 -3.65 14.16
C ASN A 98 7.75 -4.29 14.72
N SER A 99 7.40 -5.48 14.22
CA SER A 99 6.19 -6.23 14.59
C SER A 99 4.87 -5.59 14.16
N GLU A 100 4.90 -4.52 13.38
CA GLU A 100 3.71 -3.83 12.88
C GLU A 100 3.54 -4.06 11.38
N LEU A 101 2.29 -4.07 10.91
CA LEU A 101 1.98 -4.28 9.51
C LEU A 101 1.88 -2.96 8.74
N TYR A 102 2.43 -2.97 7.53
CA TYR A 102 2.46 -1.85 6.61
C TYR A 102 1.88 -2.26 5.26
N ILE A 103 1.19 -1.32 4.61
CA ILE A 103 0.81 -1.42 3.20
C ILE A 103 1.21 -0.17 2.44
N PHE A 104 1.35 -0.29 1.13
CA PHE A 104 1.70 0.82 0.28
C PHE A 104 0.46 1.62 -0.15
N LYS A 105 0.32 2.85 0.34
CA LYS A 105 -0.75 3.80 -0.01
C LYS A 105 -0.19 4.91 -0.92
N ILE A 106 -1.03 5.88 -1.29
CA ILE A 106 -0.61 7.06 -2.07
C ILE A 106 0.55 7.86 -1.44
N ASN A 107 0.71 7.79 -0.12
CA ASN A 107 1.80 8.44 0.63
C ASN A 107 2.93 7.45 0.99
N GLY A 108 3.13 6.41 0.18
CA GLY A 108 4.12 5.36 0.40
C GLY A 108 3.68 4.31 1.43
N TRP A 109 4.65 3.64 2.04
CA TRP A 109 4.42 2.64 3.08
C TRP A 109 3.83 3.27 4.35
N GLN A 110 2.64 2.82 4.74
CA GLN A 110 1.91 3.33 5.89
C GLN A 110 1.58 2.20 6.85
N LYS A 111 1.81 2.45 8.13
CA LYS A 111 1.37 1.57 9.22
C LYS A 111 -0.14 1.43 9.15
N LEU A 112 -0.63 0.21 9.34
CA LEU A 112 -2.05 -0.05 9.54
C LEU A 112 -2.38 -0.18 11.02
N ASN A 113 -3.44 0.49 11.45
CA ASN A 113 -4.11 0.11 12.67
C ASN A 113 -5.09 -1.05 12.39
N GLU A 114 -5.60 -1.68 13.45
CA GLU A 114 -6.47 -2.85 13.36
C GLU A 114 -7.75 -2.57 12.56
N ASP A 115 -8.42 -1.44 12.83
CA ASP A 115 -9.66 -1.05 12.15
C ASP A 115 -9.46 -0.83 10.65
N GLU A 116 -8.36 -0.17 10.27
CA GLU A 116 -7.99 0.05 8.88
C GLU A 116 -7.72 -1.27 8.17
N LEU A 117 -6.93 -2.15 8.79
CA LEU A 117 -6.62 -3.47 8.24
C LEU A 117 -7.88 -4.31 8.09
N GLN A 118 -8.74 -4.35 9.11
CA GLN A 118 -10.02 -5.06 9.06
C GLN A 118 -10.91 -4.52 7.94
N GLY A 119 -11.00 -3.19 7.82
CA GLY A 119 -11.76 -2.54 6.77
C GLY A 119 -11.21 -2.83 5.37
N PHE A 120 -9.90 -3.03 5.23
CA PHE A 120 -9.24 -3.35 3.97
C PHE A 120 -9.47 -4.81 3.57
N VAL A 121 -9.20 -5.75 4.50
CA VAL A 121 -9.46 -7.18 4.35
C VAL A 121 -10.92 -7.45 3.99
N SER A 122 -11.85 -6.82 4.71
CA SER A 122 -13.30 -6.98 4.46
C SER A 122 -13.73 -6.61 3.04
N LYS A 123 -13.23 -5.48 2.51
CA LYS A 123 -13.56 -5.05 1.13
C LYS A 123 -13.00 -6.03 0.10
N MET A 124 -11.80 -6.55 0.35
CA MET A 124 -11.11 -7.40 -0.61
C MET A 124 -11.69 -8.79 -0.68
N ILE A 125 -12.02 -9.35 0.47
CA ILE A 125 -12.77 -10.60 0.54
C ILE A 125 -14.07 -10.47 -0.27
N GLN A 126 -14.82 -9.38 -0.12
CA GLN A 126 -16.10 -9.20 -0.83
C GLN A 126 -15.93 -8.92 -2.33
N VAL A 127 -14.82 -8.29 -2.74
CA VAL A 127 -14.49 -8.06 -4.16
C VAL A 127 -14.06 -9.36 -4.84
N LEU A 128 -13.24 -10.18 -4.19
CA LEU A 128 -12.73 -11.43 -4.75
C LEU A 128 -13.72 -12.60 -4.61
N LEU A 129 -14.48 -12.64 -3.53
CA LEU A 129 -15.46 -13.70 -3.25
C LEU A 129 -16.87 -13.13 -3.33
N ILE A 130 -17.27 -12.70 -4.52
CA ILE A 130 -18.59 -12.07 -4.75
C ILE A 130 -19.71 -13.01 -4.30
N GLY A 131 -20.54 -12.51 -3.37
CA GLY A 131 -21.59 -13.28 -2.70
C GLY A 131 -21.21 -13.77 -1.30
N TYR A 132 -19.94 -13.62 -0.88
CA TYR A 132 -19.48 -13.95 0.47
C TYR A 132 -19.20 -12.68 1.28
N THR A 133 -19.93 -12.53 2.39
CA THR A 133 -19.71 -11.47 3.38
C THR A 133 -19.13 -12.08 4.65
N PRO A 134 -17.88 -11.79 5.01
CA PRO A 134 -17.28 -12.33 6.23
C PRO A 134 -17.96 -11.74 7.48
N THR A 135 -18.15 -12.57 8.50
CA THR A 135 -18.66 -12.09 9.80
C THR A 135 -17.58 -11.29 10.53
N GLN A 136 -17.98 -10.53 11.55
CA GLN A 136 -17.04 -9.79 12.41
C GLN A 136 -16.00 -10.72 13.07
N SER A 137 -16.42 -11.91 13.51
CA SER A 137 -15.50 -12.89 14.10
C SER A 137 -14.46 -13.41 13.11
N VAL A 138 -14.87 -13.72 11.87
CA VAL A 138 -13.95 -14.14 10.81
C VAL A 138 -12.95 -13.04 10.51
N LEU A 139 -13.42 -11.80 10.35
CA LEU A 139 -12.54 -10.66 10.10
C LEU A 139 -11.51 -10.47 11.20
N LYS A 140 -11.92 -10.56 12.48
CA LYS A 140 -11.00 -10.48 13.61
C LYS A 140 -9.93 -11.58 13.57
N ASN A 141 -10.34 -12.82 13.34
CA ASN A 141 -9.41 -13.95 13.24
C ASN A 141 -8.41 -13.79 12.10
N VAL A 142 -8.85 -13.31 10.93
CA VAL A 142 -7.98 -13.05 9.78
C VAL A 142 -6.97 -11.95 10.10
N VAL A 143 -7.41 -10.86 10.73
CA VAL A 143 -6.54 -9.75 11.14
C VAL A 143 -5.50 -10.21 12.16
N GLU A 144 -5.90 -10.92 13.21
CA GLU A 144 -4.98 -11.50 14.19
C GLU A 144 -4.01 -12.50 13.55
N GLY A 145 -4.48 -13.29 12.58
CA GLY A 145 -3.67 -14.23 11.84
C GLY A 145 -2.62 -13.54 10.98
N LEU A 146 -2.97 -12.46 10.28
CA LEU A 146 -2.03 -11.64 9.53
C LEU A 146 -0.97 -11.03 10.45
N GLN A 147 -1.37 -10.50 11.62
CA GLN A 147 -0.43 -9.94 12.59
C GLN A 147 0.60 -10.96 13.10
N LYS A 148 0.22 -12.24 13.18
CA LYS A 148 1.06 -13.34 13.70
C LYS A 148 1.77 -14.16 12.61
N SER A 149 1.39 -14.00 11.34
CA SER A 149 1.91 -14.83 10.25
C SER A 149 3.42 -14.63 10.07
N SER A 150 4.16 -15.74 9.91
CA SER A 150 5.59 -15.73 9.55
C SER A 150 5.84 -15.53 8.05
N ASP A 151 4.80 -15.62 7.22
CA ASP A 151 4.91 -15.57 5.77
C ASP A 151 4.91 -14.13 5.23
N ILE A 152 4.63 -13.15 6.11
CA ILE A 152 4.71 -11.72 5.78
C ILE A 152 6.18 -11.29 5.83
N GLU A 153 6.70 -10.86 4.69
CA GLU A 153 8.07 -10.37 4.57
C GLU A 153 8.32 -9.07 5.37
N GLU A 154 9.54 -8.92 5.87
CA GLU A 154 9.99 -7.71 6.57
C GLU A 154 10.40 -6.60 5.58
N LEU A 155 10.08 -5.35 5.93
CA LEU A 155 10.63 -4.16 5.30
C LEU A 155 12.01 -3.87 5.86
N ASN A 156 12.93 -3.56 4.96
CA ASN A 156 14.24 -3.06 5.30
C ASN A 156 14.28 -1.55 5.07
N GLU A 157 14.76 -0.80 6.06
CA GLU A 157 14.89 0.65 5.93
C GLU A 157 15.95 1.03 4.89
N ASP A 158 15.60 1.94 4.00
CA ASP A 158 16.53 2.63 3.13
C ASP A 158 16.94 3.97 3.75
N LYS A 159 18.23 4.13 3.97
CA LYS A 159 18.84 5.33 4.57
C LYS A 159 19.08 6.45 3.55
N ASN A 160 18.90 6.19 2.26
CA ASN A 160 19.12 7.18 1.20
C ASN A 160 17.87 7.99 0.86
N TYR A 161 16.75 7.72 1.53
CA TYR A 161 15.48 8.39 1.26
C TYR A 161 14.80 8.87 2.53
N ILE A 162 14.17 10.04 2.42
CA ILE A 162 13.24 10.58 3.41
C ILE A 162 11.85 10.59 2.78
N GLY A 163 10.87 9.95 3.41
CA GLY A 163 9.47 10.01 2.97
C GLY A 163 8.86 11.37 3.27
N CYS A 164 8.22 12.00 2.29
CA CYS A 164 7.62 13.34 2.37
C CYS A 164 6.22 13.32 1.72
N GLY A 165 5.26 12.66 2.40
CA GLY A 165 3.89 12.54 1.91
C GLY A 165 3.81 11.72 0.61
N ARG A 166 3.32 12.32 -0.47
CA ARG A 166 3.16 11.64 -1.79
C ARG A 166 4.48 11.38 -2.52
N ASN A 167 5.56 12.00 -2.07
CA ASN A 167 6.88 11.89 -2.66
C ASN A 167 7.92 11.48 -1.62
N MET A 168 9.13 11.22 -2.08
CA MET A 168 10.31 11.00 -1.26
C MET A 168 11.41 11.96 -1.67
N PHE A 169 12.29 12.28 -0.74
CA PHE A 169 13.50 13.03 -1.01
C PHE A 169 14.70 12.08 -1.07
N SER A 170 15.41 12.08 -2.20
CA SER A 170 16.62 11.30 -2.40
C SER A 170 17.84 12.04 -1.85
N LEU A 171 18.47 11.50 -0.80
CA LEU A 171 19.70 12.05 -0.21
C LEU A 171 20.91 11.90 -1.12
N LYS A 172 20.86 10.98 -2.09
CA LYS A 172 21.95 10.78 -3.04
C LYS A 172 21.95 11.80 -4.17
N THR A 173 20.76 12.14 -4.68
CA THR A 173 20.61 13.00 -5.86
C THR A 173 20.13 14.40 -5.53
N PHE A 174 19.71 14.64 -4.28
CA PHE A 174 19.09 15.87 -3.80
C PHE A 174 17.85 16.26 -4.62
N LYS A 175 17.05 15.27 -4.99
CA LYS A 175 15.82 15.45 -5.77
C LYS A 175 14.62 14.85 -5.06
N VAL A 176 13.46 15.48 -5.26
CA VAL A 176 12.16 14.92 -4.91
C VAL A 176 11.76 13.93 -6.00
N VAL A 177 11.41 12.71 -5.60
CA VAL A 177 11.01 11.58 -6.46
C VAL A 177 9.69 11.01 -5.97
N GLU A 178 8.98 10.22 -6.79
CA GLU A 178 7.74 9.55 -6.33
C GLU A 178 8.07 8.49 -5.29
N ASN A 179 7.08 8.17 -4.44
CA ASN A 179 7.15 6.96 -3.62
C ASN A 179 7.32 5.72 -4.52
N ASP A 180 8.18 4.79 -4.09
CA ASP A 180 8.42 3.51 -4.76
C ASP A 180 8.16 2.38 -3.74
N ILE A 181 7.39 1.38 -4.15
CA ILE A 181 7.06 0.22 -3.31
C ILE A 181 8.30 -0.54 -2.85
N LYS A 182 9.41 -0.46 -3.59
CA LYS A 182 10.68 -1.10 -3.25
C LYS A 182 11.46 -0.34 -2.17
N ILE A 183 11.07 0.89 -1.84
CA ILE A 183 11.81 1.76 -0.94
C ILE A 183 10.98 2.01 0.32
N PHE A 184 11.53 1.60 1.47
CA PHE A 184 10.97 1.93 2.77
C PHE A 184 11.87 2.95 3.47
N PRO A 185 11.57 4.27 3.41
CA PRO A 185 12.49 5.29 3.90
C PRO A 185 12.61 5.21 5.43
N LYS A 186 13.85 5.32 5.97
CA LYS A 186 14.11 5.33 7.42
C LYS A 186 13.39 6.49 8.11
N THR A 187 13.49 7.69 7.54
CA THR A 187 12.86 8.90 8.07
C THR A 187 11.60 9.21 7.27
N ARG A 188 10.51 9.54 7.95
CA ARG A 188 9.24 9.92 7.33
C ARG A 188 8.75 11.21 7.97
N LEU A 189 8.61 12.24 7.16
CA LEU A 189 8.15 13.54 7.58
C LEU A 189 6.70 13.73 7.14
N ASN A 190 5.91 14.36 7.99
CA ASN A 190 4.57 14.82 7.64
C ASN A 190 4.66 16.16 6.87
N LEU A 191 5.40 16.14 5.76
CA LEU A 191 5.68 17.27 4.89
C LEU A 191 5.29 16.88 3.47
N MET A 192 4.59 17.75 2.74
CA MET A 192 4.30 17.54 1.32
C MET A 192 5.35 18.27 0.50
N LEU A 193 6.16 17.52 -0.25
CA LEU A 193 7.07 18.08 -1.26
C LEU A 193 6.51 17.79 -2.66
N ASP A 194 6.65 18.74 -3.57
CA ASP A 194 6.39 18.56 -4.99
C ASP A 194 7.67 18.21 -5.76
N LYS A 195 7.54 17.52 -6.89
CA LYS A 195 8.67 17.26 -7.79
C LYS A 195 9.27 18.55 -8.36
N SER A 196 8.48 19.62 -8.44
CA SER A 196 8.94 20.94 -8.86
C SER A 196 9.76 21.65 -7.79
N ASP A 197 9.79 21.15 -6.55
CA ASP A 197 10.59 21.77 -5.49
C ASP A 197 12.08 21.64 -5.84
N ILE A 198 12.66 22.79 -6.18
CA ILE A 198 14.07 22.87 -6.58
C ILE A 198 14.90 23.02 -5.33
N ILE A 199 15.71 22.01 -5.02
CA ILE A 199 16.78 22.18 -4.05
C ILE A 199 17.91 22.95 -4.72
N THR A 200 18.09 24.19 -4.30
CA THR A 200 19.23 25.00 -4.67
C THR A 200 20.32 24.88 -3.62
N ASP A 201 21.57 25.06 -4.03
CA ASP A 201 22.72 25.29 -3.15
C ASP A 201 22.59 26.57 -2.31
N LYS A 202 21.61 27.41 -2.63
CA LYS A 202 21.29 28.65 -1.92
C LYS A 202 20.17 28.43 -0.92
N VAL A 203 20.38 28.94 0.29
CA VAL A 203 19.32 29.08 1.28
C VAL A 203 18.28 30.08 0.74
N PRO A 204 16.97 29.75 0.71
CA PRO A 204 15.94 30.69 0.27
C PRO A 204 16.00 32.01 1.06
N SER A 205 15.84 33.15 0.38
CA SER A 205 16.03 34.48 0.99
C SER A 205 15.15 34.70 2.23
N HIS A 206 13.89 34.25 2.18
CA HIS A 206 12.97 34.32 3.32
C HIS A 206 13.43 33.42 4.49
N PHE A 207 13.94 32.23 4.21
CA PHE A 207 14.46 31.34 5.26
C PHE A 207 15.78 31.88 5.84
N LYS A 208 16.63 32.48 5.00
CA LYS A 208 17.82 33.19 5.42
C LYS A 208 17.46 34.35 6.35
N GLN A 209 16.45 35.15 6.01
CA GLN A 209 15.97 36.24 6.86
C GLN A 209 15.39 35.70 8.20
N TYR A 210 14.53 34.69 8.14
CA TYR A 210 13.98 34.03 9.33
C TYR A 210 15.07 33.52 10.27
N MET A 211 16.08 32.82 9.73
CA MET A 211 17.19 32.29 10.54
C MET A 211 18.07 33.41 11.11
N LEU A 212 18.21 34.55 10.41
CA LEU A 212 18.92 35.72 10.92
C LEU A 212 18.18 36.36 12.08
N GLU A 213 16.85 36.49 11.98
CA GLU A 213 15.99 36.97 13.07
C GLU A 213 16.02 36.02 14.27
N LEU A 214 15.96 34.70 14.03
CA LEU A 214 16.10 33.67 15.05
C LEU A 214 17.46 33.76 15.77
N ALA A 215 18.52 34.11 15.03
CA ALA A 215 19.85 34.35 15.56
C ALA A 215 20.02 35.76 16.16
N ASN A 216 18.94 36.51 16.39
CA ASN A 216 18.96 37.87 16.90
C ASN A 216 19.87 38.81 16.08
N PHE A 217 19.82 38.67 14.76
CA PHE A 217 20.63 39.38 13.78
C PHE A 217 22.15 39.16 13.89
N ASP A 218 22.58 38.13 14.62
CA ASP A 218 23.98 37.68 14.68
C ASP A 218 24.27 36.68 13.54
N SER A 219 25.16 37.07 12.63
CA SER A 219 25.52 36.25 11.48
C SER A 219 26.32 35.00 11.84
N ASP A 220 27.12 35.05 12.90
CA ASP A 220 27.95 33.93 13.34
C ASP A 220 27.07 32.86 14.01
N LEU A 221 26.11 33.28 14.84
CA LEU A 221 25.10 32.39 15.40
C LEU A 221 24.18 31.81 14.32
N GLN A 222 23.76 32.62 13.33
CA GLN A 222 23.00 32.12 12.19
C GLN A 222 23.77 31.01 11.45
N TYR A 223 25.06 31.24 11.18
CA TYR A 223 25.92 30.28 10.51
C TYR A 223 26.13 29.01 11.36
N PHE A 224 26.35 29.18 12.67
CA PHE A 224 26.42 28.09 13.64
C PHE A 224 25.18 27.20 13.59
N LEU A 225 23.98 27.80 13.58
CA LEU A 225 22.70 27.09 13.52
C LEU A 225 22.51 26.32 12.21
N PHE A 226 22.89 26.92 11.07
CA PHE A 226 22.89 26.23 9.78
C PHE A 226 23.82 25.02 9.78
N GLN A 227 25.06 25.18 10.24
CA GLN A 227 26.02 24.07 10.30
C GLN A 227 25.55 22.97 11.25
N HIS A 228 25.05 23.30 12.44
CA HIS A 228 24.57 22.31 13.40
C HIS A 228 23.36 21.55 12.88
N THR A 229 22.43 22.25 12.20
CA THR A 229 21.26 21.60 11.58
C THR A 229 21.71 20.67 10.45
N ALA A 230 22.69 21.08 9.64
CA ALA A 230 23.26 20.22 8.59
C ALA A 230 23.94 18.97 9.18
N VAL A 231 24.71 19.10 10.27
CA VAL A 231 25.34 17.97 10.97
C VAL A 231 24.28 17.02 11.53
N LEU A 232 23.24 17.54 12.20
CA LEU A 232 22.14 16.72 12.73
C LEU A 232 21.39 15.95 11.64
N LEU A 233 21.33 16.47 10.41
CA LEU A 233 20.68 15.84 9.28
C LEU A 233 21.58 14.88 8.49
N THR A 234 22.89 14.85 8.76
CA THR A 234 23.89 14.04 8.03
C THR A 234 24.64 13.03 8.90
N ALA A 235 24.49 13.08 10.23
CA ALA A 235 25.02 12.11 11.19
C ALA A 235 24.09 10.90 11.42
#